data_AF-A0A3C0AA75-F1
#
_entry.id   AF-A0A3C0AA75-F1
#
_cell.length_a   1.000
_cell.length_b   1.000
_cell.length_c   1.000
_cell.angle_alpha   90.00
_cell.angle_beta   90.00
_cell.angle_gamma   90.00
#
_symmetry.space_group_name_H-M   'P 1'
#
loop_
_entity.id
_entity.type
_entity.pdbx_description
1 polymer ?
#
loop_
_entity_poly.entity_id
_entity_poly.type
_entity_poly.pdbx_seq_one_letter_code
_entity_poly.pdbx_strand_id
1 'polypeptide(L)'
;VVMFCGPRDQLQNWQTLPSATPTNRYFGFSHVLDGGWTADHYCRSWELIGLNEFGPIVNVDKAKPPYGNTRRLITDFDVKNNTRRAHSSVVPGGSAGKDAKGQYIHEAVWKYLFTQPVDKTGKPVPLDPGCEKNQRDS
;
A
#
# COMPACT_ATOMS: atom_id res chain seq x y z
N VAL A 1 -6.32 10.54 2.99
CA VAL A 1 -4.95 10.61 2.42
C VAL A 1 -4.68 9.32 1.68
N VAL A 2 -4.29 9.40 0.42
CA VAL A 2 -3.88 8.22 -0.36
C VAL A 2 -2.36 8.25 -0.48
N MET A 3 -1.73 7.12 -0.17
CA MET A 3 -0.29 6.93 -0.17
C MET A 3 0.04 5.90 -1.24
N PHE A 4 0.65 6.35 -2.32
CA PHE A 4 1.21 5.49 -3.34
C PHE A 4 2.66 5.20 -2.98
N CYS A 5 2.96 3.93 -2.74
CA CYS A 5 4.28 3.47 -2.32
C CYS A 5 4.74 4.05 -0.96
N GLY A 6 5.81 3.49 -0.41
CA GLY A 6 6.41 3.93 0.86
C GLY A 6 7.43 5.08 0.69
N PRO A 7 7.47 6.05 1.64
CA PRO A 7 8.42 7.16 1.62
C PRO A 7 9.81 6.70 2.10
N ARG A 8 10.90 7.17 1.48
CA ARG A 8 12.29 6.75 1.73
C ARG A 8 12.85 7.26 3.07
N ASP A 9 12.21 6.81 4.14
CA ASP A 9 12.33 7.31 5.51
C ASP A 9 12.60 6.14 6.48
N GLN A 10 13.34 5.15 6.02
CA GLN A 10 13.44 3.83 6.66
C GLN A 10 14.10 3.86 8.04
N LEU A 11 14.90 4.89 8.32
CA LEU A 11 15.59 5.08 9.61
C LEU A 11 14.79 6.00 10.55
N GLN A 12 13.70 6.60 10.07
CA GLN A 12 12.88 7.52 10.82
C GLN A 12 11.62 6.81 11.34
N ASN A 13 11.08 7.32 12.45
CA ASN A 13 9.87 6.81 13.10
C ASN A 13 8.82 7.92 13.28
N TRP A 14 8.95 9.06 12.59
CA TRP A 14 8.00 10.17 12.70
C TRP A 14 6.56 9.75 12.36
N GLN A 15 6.40 8.66 11.58
CA GLN A 15 5.12 8.05 11.22
C GLN A 15 4.30 7.57 12.43
N THR A 16 4.95 7.32 13.58
CA THR A 16 4.27 6.93 14.83
C THR A 16 3.77 8.14 15.62
N LEU A 17 4.15 9.36 15.24
CA LEU A 17 3.75 10.57 15.95
C LEU A 17 2.26 10.87 15.67
N PRO A 18 1.58 11.56 16.60
CA PRO A 18 0.19 11.97 16.40
C PRO A 18 0.01 12.75 15.09
N SER A 19 -1.01 12.37 14.31
CA SER A 19 -1.40 13.06 13.08
C SER A 19 -2.69 13.86 13.27
N ALA A 20 -2.77 15.01 12.60
CA ALA A 20 -4.03 15.77 12.49
C ALA A 20 -5.09 15.03 11.66
N THR A 21 -4.67 14.11 10.78
CA THR A 21 -5.60 13.24 10.03
C THR A 21 -5.86 11.96 10.83
N PRO A 22 -7.12 11.59 11.09
CA PRO A 22 -7.45 10.31 11.71
C PRO A 22 -6.90 9.12 10.90
N THR A 23 -6.34 8.12 11.58
CA THR A 23 -5.65 6.98 10.95
C THR A 23 -6.55 6.19 9.98
N ASN A 24 -7.86 6.08 10.26
CA ASN A 24 -8.82 5.40 9.39
C ASN A 24 -9.02 6.07 8.02
N ARG A 25 -8.50 7.30 7.82
CA ARG A 25 -8.59 8.06 6.56
C ARG A 25 -7.35 7.93 5.69
N TYR A 26 -6.36 7.16 6.10
CA TYR A 26 -5.19 6.83 5.29
C TYR A 26 -5.44 5.54 4.50
N PHE A 27 -5.01 5.53 3.24
CA PHE A 27 -5.08 4.37 2.36
C PHE A 27 -3.73 4.20 1.66
N GLY A 28 -3.16 3.00 1.73
CA GLY A 28 -1.91 2.63 1.06
C GLY A 28 -2.16 1.76 -0.16
N PHE A 29 -1.43 2.04 -1.25
CA PHE A 29 -1.30 1.14 -2.39
C PHE A 29 0.15 1.08 -2.86
N SER A 30 0.74 -0.11 -2.90
CA SER A 30 2.13 -0.32 -3.32
C SER A 30 2.25 -1.58 -4.19
N HIS A 31 3.35 -1.66 -4.95
CA HIS A 31 3.72 -2.86 -5.66
C HIS A 31 4.69 -3.68 -4.79
N VAL A 32 4.56 -5.00 -4.73
CA VAL A 32 5.41 -5.83 -3.85
C VAL A 32 6.90 -5.76 -4.20
N LEU A 33 7.22 -5.51 -5.47
CA LEU A 33 8.57 -5.26 -5.99
C LEU A 33 9.00 -3.78 -5.95
N ASP A 34 8.26 -2.90 -5.27
CA ASP A 34 8.71 -1.53 -5.07
C ASP A 34 9.94 -1.50 -4.17
N GLY A 35 11.12 -1.41 -4.79
CA GLY A 35 12.42 -1.37 -4.13
C GLY A 35 12.86 0.03 -3.74
N GLY A 36 11.95 0.91 -3.28
CA GLY A 36 12.32 2.25 -2.80
C GLY A 36 13.46 2.24 -1.76
N TRP A 37 13.54 1.16 -0.97
CA TRP A 37 14.76 0.67 -0.32
C TRP A 37 14.68 -0.85 -0.13
N THR A 38 15.78 -1.47 0.32
CA THR A 38 15.99 -2.93 0.33
C THR A 38 15.35 -3.69 1.49
N ALA A 39 14.85 -2.98 2.51
CA ALA A 39 14.27 -3.56 3.73
C ALA A 39 12.73 -3.49 3.69
N ASP A 40 12.08 -3.70 4.83
CA ASP A 40 10.63 -3.63 4.91
C ASP A 40 10.12 -2.23 4.59
N HIS A 41 9.46 -2.15 3.44
CA HIS A 41 9.10 -0.91 2.78
C HIS A 41 7.70 -0.44 3.18
N TYR A 42 6.69 -0.91 2.45
CA TYR A 42 5.29 -0.53 2.65
C TYR A 42 4.72 -1.08 3.96
N CYS A 43 5.03 -2.33 4.34
CA CYS A 43 4.47 -2.94 5.54
C CYS A 43 4.88 -2.14 6.79
N ARG A 44 6.15 -1.70 6.86
CA ARG A 44 6.70 -0.96 7.98
C ARG A 44 5.97 0.37 8.13
N SER A 45 5.98 1.20 7.10
CA SER A 45 5.38 2.53 7.19
C SER A 45 3.89 2.49 7.48
N TRP A 46 3.16 1.53 6.92
CA TRP A 46 1.73 1.38 7.20
C TRP A 46 1.46 0.93 8.63
N GLU A 47 2.32 0.08 9.20
CA GLU A 47 2.18 -0.37 10.59
C GLU A 47 2.63 0.68 11.60
N LEU A 48 3.65 1.50 11.28
CA LEU A 48 4.00 2.65 12.11
C LEU A 48 2.87 3.70 12.17
N ILE A 49 2.09 3.83 11.10
CA ILE A 49 0.88 4.66 11.06
C ILE A 49 -0.28 4.01 11.85
N GLY A 50 -0.28 2.67 12.00
CA GLY A 50 -1.36 1.92 12.67
C GLY A 50 -2.44 1.40 11.72
N LEU A 51 -2.14 1.20 10.43
CA LEU A 51 -3.14 0.74 9.45
C LEU A 51 -3.58 -0.71 9.63
N ASN A 52 -2.88 -1.51 10.45
CA ASN A 52 -3.28 -2.87 10.80
C ASN A 52 -4.63 -2.92 11.54
N GLU A 53 -4.99 -1.85 12.25
CA GLU A 53 -6.29 -1.70 12.91
C GLU A 53 -7.47 -1.60 11.94
N PHE A 54 -7.20 -1.40 10.64
CA PHE A 54 -8.24 -1.19 9.62
C PHE A 54 -8.24 -2.24 8.51
N GLY A 55 -7.69 -3.43 8.76
CA GLY A 55 -7.73 -4.56 7.83
C GLY A 55 -6.35 -5.14 7.49
N PRO A 56 -6.29 -6.39 7.00
CA PRO A 56 -5.05 -7.02 6.53
C PRO A 56 -4.50 -6.36 5.26
N ILE A 57 -3.25 -6.66 4.92
CA ILE A 57 -2.76 -6.40 3.56
C ILE A 57 -3.56 -7.26 2.58
N VAL A 58 -4.10 -6.65 1.52
CA VAL A 58 -4.87 -7.36 0.47
C VAL A 58 -4.20 -7.17 -0.88
N ASN A 59 -3.96 -8.29 -1.56
CA ASN A 59 -3.51 -8.29 -2.94
C ASN A 59 -4.71 -8.07 -3.89
N VAL A 60 -4.67 -6.96 -4.63
CA VAL A 60 -5.75 -6.51 -5.53
C VAL A 60 -5.84 -7.32 -6.82
N ASP A 61 -4.79 -8.06 -7.19
CA ASP A 61 -4.79 -8.93 -8.36
C ASP A 61 -5.52 -10.25 -8.08
N LYS A 62 -5.79 -10.55 -6.80
CA LYS A 62 -6.47 -11.77 -6.31
C LYS A 62 -7.80 -11.50 -5.62
N ALA A 63 -8.15 -10.22 -5.41
CA ALA A 63 -9.36 -9.78 -4.73
C ALA A 63 -10.10 -8.71 -5.54
N LYS A 64 -11.36 -8.47 -5.22
CA LYS A 64 -12.17 -7.41 -5.83
C LYS A 64 -12.63 -6.41 -4.76
N PRO A 65 -12.98 -5.17 -5.13
CA PRO A 65 -13.59 -4.23 -4.19
C PRO A 65 -14.81 -4.86 -3.48
N PRO A 66 -15.04 -4.58 -2.19
CA PRO A 66 -14.39 -3.52 -1.41
C PRO A 66 -13.10 -3.95 -0.70
N TYR A 67 -12.44 -5.05 -1.13
CA TYR A 67 -11.16 -5.51 -0.57
C TYR A 67 -11.20 -5.70 0.96
N GLY A 68 -12.33 -6.20 1.48
CA GLY A 68 -12.54 -6.33 2.92
C GLY A 68 -12.50 -5.01 3.69
N ASN A 69 -12.71 -3.87 3.00
CA ASN A 69 -12.62 -2.51 3.52
C ASN A 69 -11.23 -2.14 4.10
N THR A 70 -10.16 -2.82 3.65
CA THR A 70 -8.81 -2.57 4.16
C THR A 70 -8.24 -1.19 3.78
N ARG A 71 -7.27 -0.71 4.55
CA ARG A 71 -6.44 0.46 4.22
C ARG A 71 -5.09 0.09 3.60
N ARG A 72 -4.80 -1.21 3.44
CA ARG A 72 -3.49 -1.72 3.00
C ARG A 72 -3.64 -2.57 1.75
N LEU A 73 -3.40 -1.99 0.57
CA LEU A 73 -3.50 -2.68 -0.71
C LEU A 73 -2.13 -2.89 -1.34
N ILE A 74 -1.90 -4.08 -1.91
CA ILE A 74 -0.71 -4.37 -2.70
C ILE A 74 -1.10 -4.93 -4.06
N THR A 75 -0.19 -4.87 -5.01
CA THR A 75 -0.24 -5.59 -6.28
C THR A 75 1.06 -6.34 -6.51
N ASP A 76 0.97 -7.53 -7.09
CA ASP A 76 2.10 -8.34 -7.57
C ASP A 76 2.03 -8.57 -9.08
N PHE A 77 1.34 -7.69 -9.82
CA PHE A 77 1.21 -7.80 -11.26
C PHE A 77 2.59 -7.84 -11.94
N ASP A 78 2.67 -8.54 -13.07
CA ASP A 78 3.94 -8.70 -13.76
C ASP A 78 4.45 -7.37 -14.34
N VAL A 79 5.56 -6.88 -13.77
CA VAL A 79 6.31 -5.71 -14.24
C VAL A 79 7.26 -6.05 -15.40
N LYS A 80 7.16 -7.25 -15.98
CA LYS A 80 7.95 -7.75 -17.11
C LYS A 80 9.44 -7.75 -16.82
N ASN A 81 9.82 -8.28 -15.65
CA ASN A 81 11.19 -8.30 -15.14
C ASN A 81 11.86 -6.91 -14.98
N ASN A 82 11.09 -5.82 -15.04
CA ASN A 82 11.60 -4.47 -14.83
C ASN A 82 11.11 -3.92 -13.49
N THR A 83 11.82 -4.25 -12.40
CA THR A 83 11.47 -3.78 -11.05
C THR A 83 11.46 -2.26 -10.92
N ARG A 84 12.19 -1.52 -11.78
CA ARG A 84 12.14 -0.04 -11.82
C ARG A 84 10.76 0.51 -12.17
N ARG A 85 9.91 -0.31 -12.80
CA ARG A 85 8.51 0.02 -13.09
C ARG A 85 7.62 -0.05 -11.86
N ALA A 86 7.94 -0.91 -10.88
CA ALA A 86 7.08 -1.22 -9.75
C ALA A 86 6.67 0.04 -8.98
N HIS A 87 7.63 0.91 -8.64
CA HIS A 87 7.36 2.12 -7.88
C HIS A 87 6.32 3.05 -8.53
N SER A 88 6.43 3.28 -9.84
CA SER A 88 5.53 4.19 -10.58
C SER A 88 4.29 3.50 -11.14
N SER A 89 4.15 2.19 -10.94
CA SER A 89 3.06 1.40 -11.53
C SER A 89 1.71 1.52 -10.82
N VAL A 90 1.72 1.98 -9.58
CA VAL A 90 0.52 2.06 -8.72
C VAL A 90 -0.32 3.31 -8.95
N VAL A 91 0.13 4.21 -9.83
CA VAL A 91 -0.61 5.39 -10.29
C VAL A 91 -0.94 5.26 -11.79
N PRO A 92 -2.02 5.89 -12.29
CA PRO A 92 -2.31 5.91 -13.72
C PRO A 92 -1.13 6.53 -14.50
N GLY A 93 -0.63 5.83 -15.52
CA GLY A 93 0.50 6.32 -16.30
C GLY A 93 1.14 5.27 -17.22
N GLY A 94 2.35 5.58 -17.70
CA GLY A 94 3.12 4.70 -18.58
C GLY A 94 3.53 3.38 -17.94
N SER A 95 3.82 3.40 -16.62
CA SER A 95 4.21 2.23 -15.85
C SER A 95 3.05 1.40 -15.32
N ALA A 96 1.81 1.91 -15.38
CA ALA A 96 0.65 1.17 -14.88
C ALA A 96 0.43 -0.14 -15.65
N GLY A 97 -0.09 -1.15 -14.97
CA GLY A 97 -0.56 -2.38 -15.61
C GLY A 97 -1.71 -2.09 -16.57
N LYS A 98 -1.64 -2.63 -17.78
CA LYS A 98 -2.70 -2.53 -18.79
C LYS A 98 -3.01 -3.92 -19.36
N ASP A 99 -4.27 -4.18 -19.62
CA ASP A 99 -4.70 -5.40 -20.29
C ASP A 99 -4.39 -5.37 -21.80
N ALA A 100 -4.79 -6.43 -22.51
CA ALA A 100 -4.59 -6.55 -23.95
C ALA A 100 -5.32 -5.46 -24.78
N LYS A 101 -6.34 -4.82 -24.20
CA LYS A 101 -7.10 -3.72 -24.82
C LYS A 101 -6.52 -2.34 -24.44
N GLY A 102 -5.45 -2.31 -23.65
CA GLY A 102 -4.84 -1.08 -23.15
C GLY A 102 -5.55 -0.45 -21.95
N GLN A 103 -6.55 -1.14 -21.37
CA GLN A 103 -7.30 -0.66 -20.21
C GLN A 103 -6.49 -0.87 -18.93
N TYR A 104 -6.59 0.07 -17.98
CA TYR A 104 -5.88 -0.04 -16.72
C TYR A 104 -6.45 -1.17 -15.85
N ILE A 105 -5.59 -2.09 -15.42
CA ILE A 105 -6.01 -3.24 -14.60
C ILE A 105 -6.39 -2.83 -13.17
N HIS A 106 -5.89 -1.68 -12.70
CA HIS A 106 -6.09 -1.17 -11.33
C HIS A 106 -7.12 -0.04 -11.24
N GLU A 107 -7.95 0.18 -12.26
CA GLU A 107 -8.98 1.24 -12.22
C GLU A 107 -9.90 1.11 -11.00
N ALA A 108 -10.29 -0.11 -10.66
CA ALA A 108 -11.12 -0.39 -9.50
C ALA A 108 -10.41 -0.07 -8.17
N VAL A 109 -9.08 -0.20 -8.12
CA VAL A 109 -8.26 0.16 -6.95
C VAL A 109 -8.29 1.67 -6.74
N TRP A 110 -8.05 2.46 -7.80
CA TRP A 110 -8.09 3.92 -7.65
C TRP A 110 -9.47 4.42 -7.26
N LYS A 111 -10.55 3.87 -7.84
CA LYS A 111 -11.92 4.18 -7.39
C LYS A 111 -12.08 3.91 -5.89
N TYR A 112 -11.67 2.73 -5.43
CA TYR A 112 -11.71 2.39 -4.01
C TYR A 112 -10.91 3.38 -3.13
N LEU A 113 -9.67 3.69 -3.48
CA LEU A 113 -8.80 4.58 -2.71
C LEU A 113 -9.39 6.00 -2.54
N PHE A 114 -10.13 6.49 -3.54
CA PHE A 114 -10.65 7.86 -3.55
C PHE A 114 -12.13 7.98 -3.16
N THR A 115 -12.91 6.89 -3.18
CA THR A 115 -14.37 6.96 -2.92
C THR A 115 -14.86 6.06 -1.79
N GLN A 116 -14.02 5.17 -1.24
CA GLN A 116 -14.43 4.30 -0.15
C GLN A 116 -14.82 5.11 1.10
N PRO A 117 -15.99 4.83 1.73
CA PRO A 117 -16.35 5.45 3.00
C PRO A 117 -15.32 5.19 4.10
N VAL A 118 -14.81 6.26 4.71
CA VAL A 118 -13.72 6.19 5.70
C VAL A 118 -14.10 5.52 7.02
N ASP A 119 -15.39 5.44 7.33
CA ASP A 119 -15.90 4.78 8.54
C ASP A 119 -16.20 3.29 8.32
N LYS A 120 -16.15 2.81 7.07
CA LYS A 120 -16.19 1.39 6.75
C LYS A 120 -14.76 0.86 6.68
N THR A 121 -14.37 0.09 7.69
CA THR A 121 -13.01 -0.44 7.88
C THR A 121 -13.01 -1.97 7.88
N GLY A 122 -11.85 -2.56 7.58
CA GLY A 122 -11.63 -4.00 7.72
C GLY A 122 -11.44 -4.40 9.18
N LYS A 123 -11.47 -5.71 9.44
CA LYS A 123 -11.20 -6.25 10.79
C LYS A 123 -9.75 -5.98 11.18
N PRO A 124 -9.47 -5.47 12.39
CA PRO A 124 -8.12 -5.35 12.91
C PRO A 124 -7.38 -6.67 12.83
N VAL A 125 -6.08 -6.61 12.52
CA VAL A 125 -5.18 -7.76 12.55
C VAL A 125 -3.91 -7.41 13.33
N PRO A 126 -3.20 -8.40 13.89
CA PRO A 126 -1.89 -8.18 14.49
C PRO A 126 -0.92 -7.52 13.52
N LEU A 127 0.11 -6.89 14.06
CA LEU A 127 1.27 -6.43 13.30
C LEU A 127 1.96 -7.62 12.65
N ASP A 128 2.50 -7.42 11.45
CA ASP A 128 3.23 -8.46 10.72
C ASP A 128 4.55 -8.78 11.44
N PRO A 129 4.76 -10.01 11.95
CA PRO A 129 6.00 -10.39 12.63
C PRO A 129 7.20 -10.44 11.68
N GLY A 130 6.98 -10.58 10.36
CA GLY A 130 8.03 -10.59 9.36
C GLY A 130 8.46 -9.19 8.90
N CYS A 131 7.82 -8.14 9.39
CA CYS A 131 8.09 -6.76 9.01
C CYS A 131 8.86 -6.05 10.14
N GLU A 132 10.12 -5.72 9.93
CA GLU A 132 10.99 -5.04 10.91
C GLU A 132 10.68 -3.54 10.98
N LYS A 133 10.33 -3.06 12.19
CA LYS A 133 9.93 -1.66 12.42
C LYS A 133 11.14 -0.79 12.78
N ASN A 134 12.16 -1.36 13.41
CA ASN A 134 13.38 -0.65 13.76
C ASN A 134 14.52 -1.07 12.83
N GLN A 135 14.71 -0.31 11.76
CA GLN A 135 15.76 -0.57 10.76
C GLN A 135 17.02 0.29 10.98
N ARG A 136 17.21 0.89 12.16
CA ARG A 136 18.40 1.73 12.44
C ARG A 136 19.67 0.90 12.63
N ASP A 137 19.52 -0.31 13.12
CA ASP A 137 20.62 -1.21 13.49
C ASP A 137 20.67 -2.48 12.60
N SER A 138 19.87 -2.50 11.52
CA SER A 138 19.72 -3.62 10.58
C SER A 138 20.70 -3.59 9.42
#